data_AF-A0A261XW37-F1
#
_entry.id   AF-A0A261XW37-F1
#
_cell.length_a   1.000
_cell.length_b   1.000
_cell.length_c   1.000
_cell.angle_alpha   90.00
_cell.angle_beta   90.00
_cell.angle_gamma   90.00
#
_symmetry.space_group_name_H-M   'P 1'
#
loop_
_entity.id
_entity.type
_entity.pdbx_description
1 polymer ?
#
loop_
_entity_poly.entity_id
_entity_poly.type
_entity_poly.pdbx_seq_one_letter_code
_entity_poly.pdbx_strand_id
1 'polypeptide(L)'
;GCTMPASRSQTGTTVTSNCWINAPGQSSNQGCGVTNTQPTSYGDNLNNAGGGVYATLWNSNGISIWWFQRSAIPSDITSGSPNPSGWPTPDANFPFGSSCPSSFFANHQIVVDLTFCGDWAGNVYSQFSCPGTCQDYVQNNPSAFSDAYWGINKFQVWQPAGSSTTNKKTKSKKNKAPKTN
;
A
#
# COMPACT_ATOMS: atom_id res chain seq x y z
N GLY A 1 -22.08 0.41 5.28
CA GLY A 1 -20.61 0.36 5.26
C GLY A 1 -20.12 0.10 3.85
N CYS A 2 -18.80 0.00 3.65
CA CYS A 2 -18.20 -0.52 2.42
C CYS A 2 -17.79 -1.97 2.67
N THR A 3 -18.41 -2.92 1.98
CA THR A 3 -18.11 -4.36 2.10
C THR A 3 -17.77 -4.93 0.73
N MET A 4 -16.61 -5.55 0.63
CA MET A 4 -16.14 -6.24 -0.57
C MET A 4 -16.78 -7.63 -0.70
N PRO A 5 -16.93 -8.13 -1.94
CA PRO A 5 -17.30 -9.53 -2.16
C PRO A 5 -16.31 -10.49 -1.47
N ALA A 6 -16.81 -11.59 -0.92
CA ALA A 6 -15.97 -12.59 -0.25
C ALA A 6 -15.01 -13.28 -1.23
N SER A 7 -15.49 -13.56 -2.45
CA SER A 7 -14.68 -14.05 -3.56
C SER A 7 -14.37 -12.91 -4.52
N ARG A 8 -13.11 -12.79 -4.90
CA ARG A 8 -12.58 -11.71 -5.74
C ARG A 8 -11.64 -12.31 -6.77
N SER A 9 -11.62 -11.75 -7.98
CA SER A 9 -10.63 -12.14 -8.99
C SER A 9 -9.27 -11.54 -8.59
N GLN A 10 -8.48 -12.32 -7.86
CA GLN A 10 -7.18 -11.96 -7.33
C GLN A 10 -6.35 -13.22 -7.01
N THR A 11 -5.02 -13.10 -6.92
CA THR A 11 -4.12 -14.21 -6.53
C THR A 11 -3.82 -14.23 -5.03
N GLY A 12 -3.98 -13.11 -4.32
CA GLY A 12 -3.81 -13.02 -2.87
C GLY A 12 -4.98 -13.56 -2.06
N THR A 13 -4.74 -13.82 -0.79
CA THR A 13 -5.75 -14.37 0.13
C THR A 13 -6.53 -13.25 0.83
N THR A 14 -7.85 -13.31 0.78
CA THR A 14 -8.72 -12.38 1.53
C THR A 14 -8.56 -12.62 3.04
N VAL A 15 -8.24 -11.57 3.79
CA VAL A 15 -8.19 -11.61 5.27
C VAL A 15 -9.52 -11.13 5.85
N THR A 16 -9.99 -9.97 5.38
CA THR A 16 -11.25 -9.36 5.77
C THR A 16 -11.94 -8.71 4.58
N SER A 17 -13.27 -8.64 4.63
CA SER A 17 -14.08 -8.10 3.53
C SER A 17 -14.75 -6.76 3.85
N ASN A 18 -14.94 -6.40 5.13
CA ASN A 18 -15.57 -5.14 5.49
C ASN A 18 -14.52 -4.04 5.64
N CYS A 19 -14.56 -3.05 4.75
CA CYS A 19 -13.60 -1.95 4.72
C CYS A 19 -13.92 -0.86 5.74
N TRP A 20 -15.08 -0.93 6.40
CA TRP A 20 -15.43 0.04 7.43
C TRP A 20 -14.55 -0.15 8.67
N ILE A 21 -13.95 0.95 9.14
CA ILE A 21 -13.00 0.94 10.27
C ILE A 21 -13.59 0.43 11.60
N ASN A 22 -14.92 0.47 11.73
CA ASN A 22 -15.65 -0.01 12.90
C ASN A 22 -16.51 -1.25 12.57
N ALA A 23 -16.08 -2.06 11.61
CA ALA A 23 -16.79 -3.26 11.18
C ALA A 23 -17.00 -4.24 12.36
N PRO A 24 -18.24 -4.71 12.61
CA PRO A 24 -18.50 -5.74 13.60
C PRO A 24 -17.76 -7.03 13.26
N GLY A 25 -17.16 -7.67 14.27
CA GLY A 25 -16.41 -8.93 14.08
C GLY A 25 -15.01 -8.75 13.47
N GLN A 26 -14.53 -7.52 13.31
CA GLN A 26 -13.16 -7.21 12.90
C GLN A 26 -12.45 -6.40 13.98
N SER A 27 -11.11 -6.44 13.99
CA SER A 27 -10.32 -5.56 14.83
C SER A 27 -10.53 -4.09 14.42
N SER A 28 -10.33 -3.18 15.38
CA SER A 28 -10.44 -1.74 15.11
C SER A 28 -9.51 -1.34 13.97
N ASN A 29 -10.03 -0.58 13.01
CA ASN A 29 -9.31 -0.11 11.83
C ASN A 29 -8.66 -1.20 10.96
N GLN A 30 -9.12 -2.47 11.05
CA GLN A 30 -8.57 -3.56 10.25
C GLN A 30 -8.85 -3.40 8.74
N GLY A 31 -9.99 -2.79 8.41
CA GLY A 31 -10.42 -2.62 7.02
C GLY A 31 -10.62 -3.96 6.30
N CYS A 32 -10.54 -3.93 4.98
CA CYS A 32 -10.68 -5.11 4.12
C CYS A 32 -9.33 -5.51 3.52
N GLY A 33 -8.61 -6.40 4.20
CA GLY A 33 -7.25 -6.78 3.85
C GLY A 33 -7.17 -7.91 2.82
N VAL A 34 -6.08 -7.91 2.06
CA VAL A 34 -5.63 -9.04 1.23
C VAL A 34 -4.15 -9.28 1.53
N THR A 35 -3.78 -10.53 1.80
CA THR A 35 -2.39 -10.95 1.94
C THR A 35 -1.86 -11.41 0.57
N ASN A 36 -0.78 -10.79 0.10
CA ASN A 36 -0.05 -11.28 -1.07
C ASN A 36 0.62 -12.61 -0.71
N THR A 37 0.54 -13.60 -1.60
CA THR A 37 1.08 -14.96 -1.38
C THR A 37 2.52 -15.11 -1.86
N GLN A 38 3.07 -14.13 -2.59
CA GLN A 38 4.44 -14.13 -3.08
C GLN A 38 5.42 -13.74 -1.96
N PRO A 39 6.38 -14.61 -1.57
CA PRO A 39 7.31 -14.30 -0.48
C PRO A 39 8.17 -13.07 -0.73
N THR A 40 8.40 -12.71 -1.99
CA THR A 40 9.22 -11.56 -2.42
C THR A 40 8.46 -10.24 -2.40
N SER A 41 7.20 -10.19 -1.96
CA SER A 41 6.38 -8.98 -2.00
C SER A 41 6.67 -7.98 -0.88
N TYR A 42 7.43 -8.35 0.16
CA TYR A 42 7.69 -7.48 1.30
C TYR A 42 9.00 -7.81 2.03
N GLY A 43 9.56 -6.82 2.74
CA GLY A 43 10.67 -6.97 3.68
C GLY A 43 11.95 -7.54 3.07
N ASP A 44 12.68 -8.34 3.86
CA ASP A 44 13.99 -8.86 3.48
C ASP A 44 13.96 -9.68 2.19
N ASN A 45 12.90 -10.47 1.97
CA ASN A 45 12.75 -11.25 0.74
C ASN A 45 12.58 -10.37 -0.49
N LEU A 46 11.90 -9.22 -0.36
CA LEU A 46 11.80 -8.22 -1.43
C LEU A 46 13.18 -7.62 -1.72
N ASN A 47 13.92 -7.25 -0.67
CA ASN A 47 15.25 -6.65 -0.79
C ASN A 47 16.24 -7.63 -1.43
N ASN A 48 16.27 -8.87 -0.95
CA ASN A 48 17.12 -9.94 -1.47
C ASN A 48 16.80 -10.29 -2.94
N ALA A 49 15.56 -10.08 -3.39
CA ALA A 49 15.16 -10.25 -4.78
C ALA A 49 15.46 -9.02 -5.67
N GLY A 50 16.08 -7.95 -5.14
CA GLY A 50 16.38 -6.73 -5.88
C GLY A 50 15.18 -5.79 -6.09
N GLY A 51 14.15 -5.95 -5.25
CA GLY A 51 12.91 -5.20 -5.30
C GLY A 51 12.05 -5.52 -6.53
N GLY A 52 11.22 -4.54 -6.92
CA GLY A 52 10.25 -4.74 -8.00
C GLY A 52 9.42 -3.49 -8.25
N VAL A 53 8.20 -3.69 -8.73
CA VAL A 53 7.21 -2.64 -8.98
C VAL A 53 5.90 -3.04 -8.31
N TYR A 54 5.41 -2.16 -7.45
CA TYR A 54 3.99 -2.13 -7.11
C TYR A 54 3.26 -1.22 -8.08
N ALA A 55 2.17 -1.73 -8.66
CA ALA A 55 1.30 -0.95 -9.53
C ALA A 55 -0.12 -0.97 -8.97
N THR A 56 -0.76 0.20 -8.91
CA THR A 56 -2.15 0.35 -8.46
C THR A 56 -2.96 0.98 -9.56
N LEU A 57 -3.99 0.27 -10.03
CA LEU A 57 -5.02 0.82 -10.91
C LEU A 57 -6.21 1.23 -10.06
N TRP A 58 -6.63 2.48 -10.19
CA TRP A 58 -7.88 2.97 -9.62
C TRP A 58 -8.72 3.60 -10.73
N ASN A 59 -9.89 3.01 -11.00
CA ASN A 59 -10.83 3.49 -12.01
C ASN A 59 -12.28 3.31 -11.54
N SER A 60 -13.25 3.47 -12.44
CA SER A 60 -14.67 3.32 -12.13
C SER A 60 -15.09 1.91 -11.69
N ASN A 61 -14.29 0.88 -11.99
CA ASN A 61 -14.60 -0.51 -11.68
C ASN A 61 -14.10 -0.92 -10.30
N GLY A 62 -13.10 -0.23 -9.75
CA GLY A 62 -12.51 -0.57 -8.46
C GLY A 62 -11.06 -0.14 -8.31
N ILE A 63 -10.40 -0.75 -7.33
CA ILE A 63 -8.98 -0.61 -7.06
C ILE A 63 -8.33 -2.00 -7.20
N SER A 64 -7.29 -2.10 -8.03
CA SER A 64 -6.54 -3.33 -8.23
C SER A 64 -5.05 -3.06 -8.01
N ILE A 65 -4.36 -4.00 -7.37
CA ILE A 65 -2.94 -3.86 -6.98
C ILE A 65 -2.17 -5.08 -7.48
N TRP A 66 -1.02 -4.82 -8.10
CA TRP A 66 -0.07 -5.82 -8.55
C TRP A 66 1.29 -5.64 -7.88
N TRP A 67 1.94 -6.76 -7.60
CA TRP A 67 3.36 -6.89 -7.31
C TRP A 67 4.05 -7.58 -8.49
N PHE A 68 4.98 -6.87 -9.11
CA PHE A 68 5.88 -7.43 -10.11
C PHE A 68 7.29 -7.50 -9.55
N GLN A 69 7.78 -8.71 -9.29
CA GLN A 69 9.19 -8.92 -8.96
C GLN A 69 10.10 -8.39 -10.09
N ARG A 70 11.33 -7.97 -9.76
CA ARG A 70 12.27 -7.32 -10.70
C ARG A 70 12.36 -7.98 -12.08
N SER A 71 12.42 -9.30 -12.14
CA SER A 71 12.59 -10.09 -13.36
C SER A 71 11.31 -10.24 -14.20
N ALA A 72 10.15 -9.85 -13.67
CA ALA A 72 8.84 -10.04 -14.27
C ALA A 72 8.07 -8.72 -14.45
N ILE A 73 8.76 -7.58 -14.43
CA ILE A 73 8.13 -6.28 -14.67
C ILE A 73 7.66 -6.22 -16.12
N PRO A 74 6.36 -5.97 -16.37
CA PRO A 74 5.83 -5.78 -17.72
C PRO A 74 6.58 -4.69 -18.51
N SER A 75 6.88 -4.98 -19.78
CA SER A 75 7.71 -4.10 -20.62
C SER A 75 7.08 -2.73 -20.86
N ASP A 76 5.76 -2.66 -20.91
CA ASP A 76 4.94 -1.45 -21.04
C ASP A 76 5.11 -0.51 -19.84
N ILE A 77 5.33 -1.03 -18.62
CA ILE A 77 5.73 -0.21 -17.46
C ILE A 77 7.12 0.37 -17.70
N THR A 78 8.09 -0.46 -18.10
CA THR A 78 9.48 -0.02 -18.28
C THR A 78 9.66 0.98 -19.42
N SER A 79 8.84 0.88 -20.47
CA SER A 79 8.82 1.81 -21.60
C SER A 79 7.98 3.06 -21.34
N GLY A 80 7.34 3.18 -20.17
CA GLY A 80 6.54 4.35 -19.81
C GLY A 80 5.23 4.47 -20.60
N SER A 81 4.59 3.35 -20.93
CA SER A 81 3.26 3.33 -21.53
C SER A 81 2.42 2.19 -20.94
N PRO A 82 2.18 2.21 -19.60
CA PRO A 82 1.54 1.09 -18.93
C PRO A 82 0.10 0.86 -19.42
N ASN A 83 -0.21 -0.40 -19.70
CA ASN A 83 -1.52 -0.89 -20.11
C ASN A 83 -1.95 -2.08 -19.23
N PRO A 84 -2.70 -1.81 -18.14
CA PRO A 84 -3.16 -2.85 -17.22
C PRO A 84 -4.06 -3.93 -17.81
N SER A 85 -4.66 -3.72 -18.98
CA SER A 85 -5.52 -4.73 -19.62
C SER A 85 -4.75 -5.98 -20.08
N GLY A 86 -3.44 -5.86 -20.29
CA GLY A 86 -2.56 -6.97 -20.65
C GLY A 86 -1.82 -7.60 -19.46
N TRP A 87 -2.03 -7.10 -18.24
CA TRP A 87 -1.37 -7.61 -17.04
C TRP A 87 -2.06 -8.89 -16.53
N PRO A 88 -1.35 -9.73 -15.75
CA PRO A 88 -1.95 -10.90 -15.12
C PRO A 88 -3.04 -10.52 -14.10
N THR A 89 -3.71 -11.52 -13.53
CA THR A 89 -4.64 -11.32 -12.40
C THR A 89 -3.94 -10.56 -11.26
N PRO A 90 -4.57 -9.52 -10.69
CA PRO A 90 -3.97 -8.73 -9.61
C PRO A 90 -3.76 -9.54 -8.32
N ASP A 91 -2.78 -9.13 -7.51
CA ASP A 91 -2.57 -9.72 -6.18
C ASP A 91 -3.71 -9.35 -5.22
N ALA A 92 -4.23 -8.13 -5.32
CA ALA A 92 -5.39 -7.68 -4.57
C ALA A 92 -6.38 -6.94 -5.46
N ASN A 93 -7.67 -7.24 -5.27
CA ASN A 93 -8.75 -6.61 -6.02
C ASN A 93 -9.84 -6.09 -5.07
N PHE A 94 -10.33 -4.90 -5.34
CA PHE A 94 -11.35 -4.20 -4.56
C PHE A 94 -12.39 -3.63 -5.52
N PRO A 95 -13.29 -4.48 -6.05
CA PRO A 95 -14.28 -4.06 -7.03
C PRO A 95 -15.31 -3.13 -6.39
N PHE A 96 -15.68 -2.08 -7.10
CA PHE A 96 -16.81 -1.24 -6.71
C PHE A 96 -18.13 -1.92 -7.02
N GLY A 97 -19.12 -1.68 -6.17
CA GLY A 97 -20.47 -2.25 -6.29
C GLY A 97 -21.44 -1.58 -5.34
N SER A 98 -22.67 -2.09 -5.25
CA SER A 98 -23.71 -1.51 -4.38
C SER A 98 -23.31 -1.48 -2.90
N SER A 99 -22.60 -2.51 -2.44
CA SER A 99 -22.10 -2.62 -1.05
C SER A 99 -20.80 -1.86 -0.80
N CYS A 100 -20.11 -1.40 -1.84
CA CYS A 100 -18.97 -0.49 -1.72
C CYS A 100 -18.83 0.37 -2.99
N PRO A 101 -19.60 1.47 -3.11
CA PRO A 101 -19.53 2.36 -4.25
C PRO A 101 -18.22 3.16 -4.28
N SER A 102 -17.85 3.61 -5.48
CA SER A 102 -16.69 4.48 -5.70
C SER A 102 -16.75 5.80 -4.93
N SER A 103 -17.95 6.26 -4.52
CA SER A 103 -18.16 7.50 -3.77
C SER A 103 -17.56 7.50 -2.37
N PHE A 104 -17.14 6.34 -1.85
CA PHE A 104 -16.34 6.27 -0.61
C PHE A 104 -14.89 6.76 -0.79
N PHE A 105 -14.43 6.94 -2.02
CA PHE A 105 -13.03 7.28 -2.35
C PHE A 105 -12.98 8.57 -3.16
N ALA A 106 -12.12 9.51 -2.76
CA ALA A 106 -11.98 10.77 -3.46
C ALA A 106 -10.59 11.38 -3.26
N ASN A 107 -9.98 11.86 -4.35
CA ASN A 107 -8.80 12.73 -4.34
C ASN A 107 -7.69 12.31 -3.35
N HIS A 108 -7.18 11.09 -3.48
CA HIS A 108 -6.13 10.61 -2.59
C HIS A 108 -4.81 11.37 -2.77
N GLN A 109 -4.08 11.50 -1.68
CA GLN A 109 -2.67 11.85 -1.69
C GLN A 109 -1.86 10.57 -1.51
N ILE A 110 -0.73 10.51 -2.20
CA ILE A 110 0.20 9.40 -2.04
C ILE A 110 1.14 9.78 -0.90
N VAL A 111 1.23 8.89 0.09
CA VAL A 111 2.11 9.00 1.26
C VAL A 111 3.06 7.82 1.24
N VAL A 112 4.34 8.10 1.48
CA VAL A 112 5.37 7.09 1.76
C VAL A 112 5.98 7.48 3.10
N ASP A 113 5.81 6.63 4.10
CA ASP A 113 6.32 6.83 5.44
C ASP A 113 7.04 5.58 5.96
N LEU A 114 7.75 5.77 7.06
CA LEU A 114 8.34 4.72 7.86
C LEU A 114 8.17 5.14 9.31
N THR A 115 7.40 4.37 10.07
CA THR A 115 7.12 4.60 11.48
C THR A 115 7.48 3.38 12.30
N PHE A 116 7.60 3.56 13.61
CA PHE A 116 7.99 2.52 14.55
C PHE A 116 6.92 2.34 15.62
N CYS A 117 6.68 1.09 16.00
CA CYS A 117 5.72 0.72 17.04
C CYS A 117 4.29 1.20 16.74
N GLY A 118 3.78 2.18 17.50
CA GLY A 118 2.45 2.76 17.33
C GLY A 118 1.31 1.75 17.47
N ASP A 119 0.15 2.15 16.96
CA ASP A 119 -1.13 1.45 17.14
C ASP A 119 -1.15 0.03 16.56
N TRP A 120 -0.30 -0.25 15.57
CA TRP A 120 -0.21 -1.59 15.00
C TRP A 120 1.04 -2.33 15.44
N ALA A 121 2.22 -1.97 14.94
CA ALA A 121 3.43 -2.76 15.16
C ALA A 121 3.77 -2.89 16.65
N GLY A 122 3.50 -1.87 17.47
CA GLY A 122 3.69 -1.91 18.91
C GLY A 122 2.76 -2.91 19.61
N ASN A 123 1.49 -2.95 19.19
CA ASN A 123 0.47 -3.81 19.78
C ASN A 123 0.63 -5.30 19.41
N VAL A 124 1.23 -5.60 18.27
CA VAL A 124 1.51 -6.99 17.85
C VAL A 124 2.94 -7.44 18.13
N TYR A 125 3.82 -6.55 18.59
CA TYR A 125 5.26 -6.81 18.74
C TYR A 125 5.59 -8.10 19.50
N SER A 126 4.94 -8.31 20.66
CA SER A 126 5.17 -9.49 21.51
C SER A 126 4.61 -10.80 20.95
N GLN A 127 3.80 -10.73 19.89
CA GLN A 127 3.30 -11.92 19.17
C GLN A 127 4.36 -12.47 18.21
N PHE A 128 5.40 -11.68 17.92
CA PHE A 128 6.56 -12.08 17.15
C PHE A 128 7.74 -12.33 18.09
N SER A 129 8.76 -13.04 17.61
CA SER A 129 9.99 -13.34 18.38
C SER A 129 10.90 -12.12 18.55
N CYS A 130 10.32 -10.93 18.74
CA CYS A 130 11.03 -9.68 18.93
C CYS A 130 11.35 -9.48 20.42
N PRO A 131 12.56 -8.99 20.77
CA PRO A 131 12.99 -8.88 22.16
C PRO A 131 12.41 -7.66 22.88
N GLY A 132 12.13 -7.79 24.18
CA GLY A 132 11.72 -6.68 25.04
C GLY A 132 10.39 -6.03 24.64
N THR A 133 10.26 -4.73 24.88
CA THR A 133 9.16 -3.92 24.34
C THR A 133 9.59 -3.27 23.02
N CYS A 134 8.61 -2.93 22.17
CA CYS A 134 8.92 -2.26 20.91
C CYS A 134 9.67 -0.94 21.13
N GLN A 135 9.20 -0.12 22.07
CA GLN A 135 9.77 1.18 22.38
C GLN A 135 11.21 1.06 22.88
N ASP A 136 11.47 0.13 23.80
CA ASP A 136 12.82 -0.10 24.33
C ASP A 136 13.76 -0.59 23.23
N TYR A 137 13.29 -1.48 22.36
CA TYR A 137 14.11 -2.00 21.27
C TYR A 137 14.48 -0.90 20.28
N VAL A 138 13.50 -0.12 19.81
CA VAL A 138 13.73 0.99 18.87
C VAL A 138 14.65 2.05 19.46
N GLN A 139 14.47 2.41 20.73
CA GLN A 139 15.28 3.44 21.39
C GLN A 139 16.75 3.03 21.54
N ASN A 140 17.02 1.75 21.85
CA ASN A 140 18.35 1.32 22.28
C ASN A 140 19.14 0.54 21.23
N ASN A 141 18.55 0.22 20.06
CA ASN A 141 19.21 -0.58 19.03
C ASN A 141 19.26 0.13 17.66
N PRO A 142 19.86 1.33 17.55
CA PRO A 142 19.82 2.11 16.31
C PRO A 142 20.45 1.38 15.10
N SER A 143 21.45 0.53 15.32
CA SER A 143 22.10 -0.25 14.26
C SER A 143 21.19 -1.32 13.64
N ALA A 144 20.16 -1.77 14.36
CA ALA A 144 19.19 -2.76 13.85
C ALA A 144 18.30 -2.21 12.73
N PHE A 145 18.29 -0.89 12.52
CA PHE A 145 17.45 -0.22 11.52
C PHE A 145 18.24 0.27 10.31
N SER A 146 19.45 -0.24 10.10
CA SER A 146 20.29 0.12 8.94
C SER A 146 19.61 -0.17 7.59
N ASP A 147 18.77 -1.21 7.53
CA ASP A 147 17.99 -1.57 6.35
C ASP A 147 16.55 -1.01 6.35
N ALA A 148 16.20 -0.17 7.33
CA ALA A 148 14.89 0.45 7.42
C ALA A 148 14.85 1.77 6.60
N TYR A 149 14.83 1.66 5.27
CA TYR A 149 14.71 2.79 4.36
C TYR A 149 13.98 2.43 3.07
N TRP A 150 13.56 3.45 2.31
CA TRP A 150 12.97 3.28 0.98
C TRP A 150 13.99 3.57 -0.12
N GLY A 151 14.31 2.55 -0.93
CA GLY A 151 15.06 2.70 -2.19
C GLY A 151 14.13 2.85 -3.39
N ILE A 152 13.69 4.08 -3.71
CA ILE A 152 12.70 4.33 -4.77
C ILE A 152 13.39 4.79 -6.06
N ASN A 153 13.34 3.95 -7.11
CA ASN A 153 13.89 4.29 -8.43
C ASN A 153 13.03 5.30 -9.19
N LYS A 154 11.72 5.07 -9.23
CA LYS A 154 10.76 5.92 -9.94
C LYS A 154 9.44 5.94 -9.19
N PHE A 155 8.80 7.09 -9.21
CA PHE A 155 7.45 7.28 -8.74
C PHE A 155 6.64 7.94 -9.87
N GLN A 156 5.67 7.22 -10.45
CA GLN A 156 4.96 7.67 -11.65
C GLN A 156 3.45 7.53 -11.46
N VAL A 157 2.72 8.53 -11.94
CA VAL A 157 1.25 8.56 -11.93
C VAL A 157 0.78 8.77 -13.36
N TRP A 158 -0.14 7.92 -13.81
CA TRP A 158 -0.71 7.93 -15.14
C TRP A 158 -2.21 8.15 -15.06
N GLN A 159 -2.78 8.69 -16.13
CA GLN A 159 -4.22 8.83 -16.28
C GLN A 159 -4.63 8.38 -17.68
N PRO A 160 -5.86 7.85 -17.84
CA PRO A 160 -6.36 7.50 -19.16
C PRO A 160 -6.35 8.72 -20.09
N ALA A 161 -5.96 8.52 -21.34
CA ALA A 161 -6.00 9.57 -22.36
C ALA A 161 -7.41 10.20 -22.42
N GLY A 162 -7.49 11.53 -22.38
CA GLY A 162 -8.76 12.27 -22.36
C GLY A 162 -9.34 12.54 -20.96
N SER A 163 -8.73 12.05 -19.88
CA SER A 163 -9.10 12.44 -18.52
C SER A 163 -8.55 13.84 -18.21
N SER A 164 -9.40 14.87 -18.18
CA SER A 164 -8.97 16.23 -17.87
C SER A 164 -8.65 16.39 -16.37
N THR A 165 -7.39 16.62 -16.02
CA THR A 165 -7.01 17.10 -14.68
C THR A 165 -7.41 18.55 -14.51
N THR A 166 -8.30 18.84 -13.56
CA THR A 166 -8.33 20.17 -12.93
C THR A 166 -7.08 20.29 -12.08
N ASN A 167 -6.01 20.86 -12.66
CA ASN A 167 -4.79 21.24 -11.96
C ASN A 167 -5.12 22.29 -10.89
N LYS A 168 -5.56 21.87 -9.70
CA LYS A 168 -5.48 22.72 -8.51
C LYS A 168 -4.02 22.76 -8.09
N LYS A 169 -3.33 23.83 -8.46
CA LYS A 169 -1.99 24.17 -7.95
C LYS A 169 -1.98 24.04 -6.42
N THR A 170 -1.30 23.03 -5.90
CA THR A 170 -0.95 22.94 -4.49
C THR A 170 0.00 24.09 -4.17
N LYS A 171 -0.46 25.07 -3.38
CA LYS A 171 0.44 26.08 -2.81
C LYS A 171 1.35 25.35 -1.80
N SER A 172 2.65 25.29 -2.10
CA SER A 172 3.66 24.88 -1.13
C SER A 172 3.61 25.84 0.06
N LYS A 173 3.20 25.33 1.24
CA LYS A 173 3.42 26.04 2.50
C LYS A 173 4.87 25.80 2.88
N LYS A 174 5.69 26.86 2.86
CA LYS A 174 7.04 26.83 3.44
C LYS A 174 6.91 26.54 4.93
N ASN A 175 7.48 25.42 5.39
CA ASN A 175 7.63 25.14 6.82
C ASN A 175 8.55 26.20 7.42
N LYS A 176 8.06 26.88 8.46
CA LYS A 176 8.85 27.82 9.26
C LYS A 176 9.67 27.00 10.25
N ALA A 177 10.98 27.20 10.27
CA ALA A 177 11.88 26.49 11.18
C ALA A 177 11.45 26.66 12.65
N PRO A 178 11.63 25.65 13.51
CA PRO A 178 11.38 25.78 14.94
C PRO A 178 12.36 26.80 15.53
N LYS A 179 11.84 27.73 16.35
CA LYS A 179 12.69 28.56 17.20
C LYS A 179 13.07 27.72 18.42
N THR A 180 14.37 27.54 18.62
CA THR A 180 14.96 27.04 19.86
C THR A 180 14.77 28.07 20.97
N ASN A 181 14.28 27.63 22.13
CA ASN A 181 14.53 28.24 23.42
C ASN A 181 15.23 27.20 24.29
#